data_AF-A0A8T2NJX4-F1
#
_entry.id   AF-A0A8T2NJX4-F1
#
_cell.length_a   1.000
_cell.length_b   1.000
_cell.length_c   1.000
_cell.angle_alpha   90.00
_cell.angle_beta   90.00
_cell.angle_gamma   90.00
#
_symmetry.space_group_name_H-M   'P 1'
#
loop_
_entity.id
_entity.type
_entity.pdbx_description
1 polymer ?
#
loop_
_entity_poly.entity_id
_entity_poly.type
_entity_poly.pdbx_seq_one_letter_code
_entity_poly.pdbx_strand_id
1 'polypeptide(L)'
;SSVAAPTLSLLPPSSEELKTTKATLVCVAQTAVGFADFSWTSNGSPVSDGVFTSTAKQQSDKNFGLSSFLTIKPSEWMDDRVFSCKVSVGSKHSEKSVNGVTVVTQKPPVLTVSKGGTATLDCNLGTVTDSGARWYKQVPGGVPQYQLPVRCCLASPKETKSDGKSEVSVDRRF
;
A
#
# COMPACT_ATOMS: atom_id res chain seq x y z
N SER A 1 15.13 -24.91 9.12
CA SER A 1 14.75 -23.93 8.10
C SER A 1 14.49 -22.58 8.74
N SER A 2 15.22 -21.54 8.37
CA SER A 2 14.94 -20.16 8.82
C SER A 2 13.95 -19.51 7.87
N VAL A 3 12.78 -19.11 8.39
CA VAL A 3 11.85 -18.28 7.62
C VAL A 3 12.47 -16.87 7.53
N ALA A 4 12.43 -16.25 6.34
CA ALA A 4 12.88 -14.88 6.15
C ALA A 4 11.87 -13.89 6.78
N ALA A 5 12.34 -12.70 7.16
CA ALA A 5 11.42 -11.65 7.62
C ALA A 5 10.50 -11.22 6.46
N PRO A 6 9.20 -11.03 6.71
CA PRO A 6 8.25 -10.61 5.68
C PRO A 6 8.57 -9.19 5.20
N THR A 7 8.40 -8.92 3.91
CA THR A 7 8.48 -7.55 3.39
C THR A 7 7.19 -6.83 3.71
N LEU A 8 7.27 -5.65 4.33
CA LEU A 8 6.11 -4.87 4.74
C LEU A 8 6.07 -3.49 4.10
N SER A 9 4.87 -3.04 3.73
CA SER A 9 4.59 -1.66 3.33
C SER A 9 3.29 -1.19 3.95
N LEU A 10 3.30 0.00 4.52
CA LEU A 10 2.14 0.64 5.13
C LEU A 10 1.74 1.82 4.26
N LEU A 11 0.47 1.83 3.83
CA LEU A 11 -0.11 2.83 2.95
C LEU A 11 -1.05 3.72 3.77
N PRO A 12 -0.89 5.06 3.68
CA PRO A 12 -1.80 6.00 4.31
C PRO A 12 -3.16 6.02 3.59
N PRO A 13 -4.21 6.59 4.20
CA PRO A 13 -5.48 6.85 3.53
C PRO A 13 -5.29 7.80 2.35
N SER A 14 -6.19 7.75 1.36
CA SER A 14 -6.15 8.69 0.24
C SER A 14 -6.72 10.07 0.63
N SER A 15 -6.23 11.12 -0.04
CA SER A 15 -6.77 12.48 0.09
C SER A 15 -8.28 12.55 -0.12
N GLU A 16 -8.79 11.73 -1.04
CA GLU A 16 -10.20 11.66 -1.39
C GLU A 16 -11.02 10.98 -0.29
N GLU A 17 -10.51 9.89 0.30
CA GLU A 17 -11.17 9.16 1.38
C GLU A 17 -11.30 10.04 2.64
N LEU A 18 -10.27 10.84 2.94
CA LEU A 18 -10.26 11.77 4.08
C LEU A 18 -11.34 12.85 4.02
N LYS A 19 -11.93 13.11 2.84
CA LYS A 19 -13.07 14.04 2.68
C LYS A 19 -14.42 13.39 3.02
N THR A 20 -14.43 12.08 3.30
CA THR A 20 -15.63 11.31 3.63
C THR A 20 -15.76 11.12 5.15
N THR A 21 -16.48 10.09 5.59
CA THR A 21 -16.73 9.80 7.02
C THR A 21 -15.75 8.78 7.62
N LYS A 22 -14.98 8.08 6.79
CA LYS A 22 -14.05 7.02 7.20
C LYS A 22 -12.73 7.19 6.46
N ALA A 23 -11.66 6.65 7.02
CA ALA A 23 -10.33 6.60 6.40
C ALA A 23 -9.71 5.22 6.65
N THR A 24 -8.98 4.68 5.69
CA THR A 24 -8.46 3.30 5.77
C THR A 24 -6.95 3.29 5.54
N LEU A 25 -6.21 2.78 6.52
CA LEU A 25 -4.81 2.42 6.34
C LEU A 25 -4.70 0.99 5.80
N VAL A 26 -3.74 0.74 4.91
CA VAL A 26 -3.52 -0.58 4.32
C VAL A 26 -2.09 -1.04 4.56
N CYS A 27 -1.93 -2.17 5.23
CA CYS A 27 -0.65 -2.80 5.47
C CYS A 27 -0.48 -4.04 4.61
N VAL A 28 0.43 -3.99 3.65
CA VAL A 28 0.67 -5.05 2.66
C VAL A 28 1.92 -5.82 3.05
N ALA A 29 1.79 -7.14 3.23
CA ALA A 29 2.90 -8.04 3.49
C ALA A 29 3.14 -8.98 2.30
N GLN A 30 4.42 -9.22 1.99
CA GLN A 30 4.87 -10.30 1.13
C GLN A 30 5.70 -11.27 1.94
N THR A 31 5.35 -12.55 1.88
CA THR A 31 6.01 -13.60 2.67
C THR A 31 6.18 -14.88 1.86
N ALA A 32 7.13 -15.72 2.23
CA ALA A 32 7.33 -17.02 1.58
C ALA A 32 6.25 -18.06 1.96
N VAL A 33 5.37 -17.75 2.91
CA VAL A 33 4.34 -18.67 3.43
C VAL A 33 2.93 -18.07 3.31
N GLY A 34 1.93 -18.94 3.17
CA GLY A 34 0.54 -18.53 2.99
C GLY A 34 -0.18 -18.06 4.26
N PHE A 35 0.54 -17.77 5.34
CA PHE A 35 -0.03 -17.30 6.60
C PHE A 35 0.86 -16.25 7.26
N ALA A 36 0.25 -15.22 7.84
CA ALA A 36 0.94 -14.20 8.63
C ALA A 36 -0.05 -13.57 9.61
N ASP A 37 0.46 -13.15 10.76
CA ASP A 37 -0.32 -12.47 11.79
C ASP A 37 -0.07 -10.96 11.73
N PHE A 38 -1.13 -10.15 11.74
CA PHE A 38 -1.06 -8.69 11.70
C PHE A 38 -1.51 -8.09 13.03
N SER A 39 -0.79 -7.08 13.49
CA SER A 39 -1.13 -6.29 14.66
C SER A 39 -0.97 -4.80 14.36
N TRP A 40 -1.84 -3.99 14.94
CA TRP A 40 -1.87 -2.55 14.75
C TRP A 40 -1.70 -1.82 16.07
N THR A 41 -1.01 -0.68 16.03
CA THR A 41 -0.95 0.26 17.14
C THR A 41 -1.24 1.68 16.67
N SER A 42 -1.86 2.47 17.55
CA SER A 42 -2.06 3.92 17.41
C SER A 42 -1.37 4.59 18.60
N ASN A 43 -0.37 5.43 18.36
CA ASN A 43 0.51 6.01 19.39
C ASN A 43 1.06 4.94 20.37
N GLY A 44 1.42 3.76 19.84
CA GLY A 44 1.93 2.64 20.62
C GLY A 44 0.86 1.82 21.36
N SER A 45 -0.39 2.28 21.43
CA SER A 45 -1.48 1.51 22.03
C SER A 45 -2.06 0.51 21.03
N PRO A 46 -2.31 -0.75 21.40
CA PRO A 46 -2.86 -1.76 20.49
C PRO A 46 -4.27 -1.40 20.03
N VAL A 47 -4.55 -1.60 18.75
CA VAL A 47 -5.87 -1.36 18.13
C VAL A 47 -6.34 -2.61 17.41
N SER A 48 -7.58 -3.00 17.69
CA SER A 48 -8.27 -4.10 17.01
C SER A 48 -9.60 -3.69 16.38
N ASP A 49 -10.16 -2.54 16.78
CA ASP A 49 -11.40 -2.03 16.19
C ASP A 49 -11.15 -1.56 14.76
N GLY A 50 -12.10 -1.85 13.87
CA GLY A 50 -11.96 -1.57 12.43
C GLY A 50 -10.84 -2.33 11.71
N VAL A 51 -10.22 -3.34 12.35
CA VAL A 51 -9.19 -4.17 11.73
C VAL A 51 -9.80 -5.30 10.92
N PHE A 52 -9.38 -5.43 9.67
CA PHE A 52 -9.74 -6.55 8.79
C PHE A 52 -8.49 -7.09 8.11
N THR A 53 -8.34 -8.41 8.01
CA THR A 53 -7.19 -9.03 7.34
C THR A 53 -7.67 -9.93 6.21
N SER A 54 -7.09 -9.74 5.02
CA SER A 54 -7.39 -10.55 3.85
C SER A 54 -6.81 -11.96 3.97
N THR A 55 -7.34 -12.87 3.15
CA THR A 55 -6.68 -14.16 2.93
C THR A 55 -5.37 -13.99 2.14
N ALA A 56 -4.49 -14.98 2.25
CA ALA A 56 -3.27 -15.02 1.49
C ALA A 56 -3.52 -15.41 0.03
N LYS A 57 -2.89 -14.67 -0.87
CA LYS A 57 -2.90 -14.96 -2.30
C LYS A 57 -1.47 -15.16 -2.79
N GLN A 58 -1.22 -16.29 -3.44
CA GLN A 58 0.05 -16.53 -4.10
C GLN A 58 0.20 -15.58 -5.29
N GLN A 59 1.33 -14.87 -5.34
CA GLN A 59 1.70 -13.94 -6.39
C GLN A 59 2.59 -14.64 -7.43
N SER A 60 2.80 -14.00 -8.58
CA SER A 60 3.56 -14.56 -9.71
C SER A 60 5.04 -14.81 -9.38
N ASP A 61 5.57 -14.13 -8.37
CA ASP A 61 6.92 -14.30 -7.83
C ASP A 61 7.05 -15.51 -6.88
N LYS A 62 5.97 -16.30 -6.72
CA LYS A 62 5.83 -17.44 -5.80
C LYS A 62 5.76 -17.07 -4.32
N ASN A 63 5.85 -15.79 -3.96
CA ASN A 63 5.56 -15.33 -2.61
C ASN A 63 4.04 -15.19 -2.41
N PHE A 64 3.62 -15.17 -1.16
CA PHE A 64 2.25 -14.91 -0.75
C PHE A 64 2.10 -13.45 -0.35
N GLY A 65 1.09 -12.79 -0.93
CA GLY A 65 0.63 -11.47 -0.51
C GLY A 65 -0.55 -11.57 0.44
N LEU A 66 -0.47 -10.85 1.57
CA LEU A 66 -1.57 -10.64 2.51
C LEU A 66 -1.72 -9.14 2.78
N SER A 67 -2.91 -8.69 3.14
CA SER A 67 -3.13 -7.30 3.52
C SER A 67 -4.00 -7.19 4.76
N SER A 68 -3.62 -6.31 5.67
CA SER A 68 -4.45 -5.89 6.79
C SER A 68 -4.89 -4.45 6.59
N PHE A 69 -6.12 -4.15 6.98
CA PHE A 69 -6.81 -2.89 6.81
C PHE A 69 -7.18 -2.39 8.20
N LEU A 70 -6.94 -1.12 8.47
CA LEU A 70 -7.37 -0.44 9.69
C LEU A 70 -8.25 0.74 9.30
N THR A 71 -9.55 0.65 9.61
CA THR A 71 -10.49 1.75 9.41
C THR A 71 -10.53 2.66 10.64
N ILE A 72 -10.29 3.95 10.43
CA ILE A 72 -10.30 5.01 11.46
C ILE A 72 -11.20 6.16 11.04
N LYS A 73 -11.42 7.13 11.93
CA LYS A 73 -12.03 8.41 11.57
C LYS A 73 -10.98 9.35 10.94
N PRO A 74 -11.36 10.18 9.95
CA PRO A 74 -10.46 11.21 9.41
C PRO A 74 -9.88 12.14 10.49
N SER A 75 -10.65 12.44 11.55
CA SER A 75 -10.18 13.24 12.68
C SER A 75 -9.00 12.61 13.41
N GLU A 76 -8.92 11.28 13.50
CA GLU A 76 -7.81 10.58 14.15
C GLU A 76 -6.55 10.61 13.29
N TRP A 77 -6.71 10.59 11.97
CA TRP A 77 -5.61 10.77 11.02
C TRP A 77 -5.02 12.19 11.09
N MET A 78 -5.88 13.20 11.27
CA MET A 78 -5.48 14.61 11.32
C MET A 78 -4.90 15.03 12.68
N ASP A 79 -4.95 14.16 13.68
CA ASP A 79 -4.45 14.37 15.05
C ASP A 79 -2.95 14.01 15.20
N ASP A 80 -2.20 14.01 14.10
CA ASP A 80 -0.75 13.67 14.01
C ASP A 80 -0.36 12.36 14.73
N ARG A 81 -1.27 11.39 14.77
CA ARG A 81 -1.04 10.10 15.41
C ARG A 81 -0.08 9.25 14.60
N VAL A 82 0.75 8.47 15.28
CA VAL A 82 1.61 7.47 14.65
C VAL A 82 0.85 6.15 14.61
N PHE A 83 0.54 5.69 13.40
CA PHE A 83 -0.04 4.38 13.16
C PHE A 83 1.06 3.41 12.78
N SER A 84 1.15 2.28 13.49
CA SER A 84 2.12 1.22 13.17
C SER A 84 1.40 -0.07 12.85
N CYS A 85 1.89 -0.75 11.82
CA CYS A 85 1.50 -2.10 11.48
C CYS A 85 2.69 -3.01 11.62
N LYS A 86 2.50 -4.12 12.34
CA LYS A 86 3.48 -5.19 12.47
C LYS A 86 2.90 -6.48 11.90
N VAL A 87 3.69 -7.14 11.06
CA VAL A 87 3.38 -8.47 10.55
C VAL A 87 4.37 -9.50 11.11
N SER A 88 3.88 -10.66 11.53
CA SER A 88 4.67 -11.73 12.12
C SER A 88 4.46 -13.05 11.39
N VAL A 89 5.55 -13.77 11.14
CA VAL A 89 5.57 -15.10 10.53
C VAL A 89 6.50 -15.98 11.36
N GLY A 90 5.93 -16.84 12.20
CA GLY A 90 6.70 -17.60 13.20
C GLY A 90 7.43 -16.67 14.16
N SER A 91 8.76 -16.82 14.31
CA SER A 91 9.58 -15.95 15.15
C SER A 91 10.12 -14.70 14.44
N LYS A 92 9.82 -14.50 13.15
CA LYS A 92 10.23 -13.31 12.39
C LYS A 92 9.09 -12.31 12.31
N HIS A 93 9.44 -11.03 12.30
CA HIS A 93 8.48 -9.95 12.15
C HIS A 93 9.10 -8.76 11.40
N SER A 94 8.23 -7.93 10.85
CA SER A 94 8.56 -6.63 10.28
C SER A 94 7.51 -5.63 10.71
N GLU A 95 7.92 -4.38 10.90
CA GLU A 95 7.04 -3.29 11.33
C GLU A 95 7.28 -2.04 10.50
N LYS A 96 6.20 -1.31 10.23
CA LYS A 96 6.22 -0.01 9.57
C LYS A 96 5.26 0.93 10.27
N SER A 97 5.67 2.20 10.34
CA SER A 97 4.90 3.28 10.95
C SER A 97 4.69 4.39 9.93
N VAL A 98 3.56 5.07 10.03
CA VAL A 98 3.25 6.28 9.28
C VAL A 98 2.68 7.31 10.24
N ASN A 99 3.10 8.56 10.08
CA ASN A 99 2.51 9.66 10.79
C ASN A 99 1.22 10.07 10.09
N GLY A 100 0.20 10.40 10.89
CA GLY A 100 -0.96 11.15 10.44
C GLY A 100 -0.54 12.38 9.65
N VAL A 101 -1.46 12.93 8.84
CA VAL A 101 -1.18 14.09 7.96
C VAL A 101 -0.24 13.79 6.77
N THR A 102 0.38 12.60 6.67
CA THR A 102 1.15 12.16 5.48
C THR A 102 0.22 11.85 4.30
N VAL A 103 -0.05 12.83 3.45
CA VAL A 103 -1.00 12.69 2.34
C VAL A 103 -0.30 12.37 1.02
N VAL A 104 -0.75 11.31 0.32
CA VAL A 104 -0.34 10.99 -1.06
C VAL A 104 -1.48 11.34 -2.00
N THR A 105 -1.18 12.10 -3.06
CA THR A 105 -2.17 12.46 -4.09
C THR A 105 -1.81 11.83 -5.43
N GLN A 106 -2.75 11.07 -6.00
CA GLN A 106 -2.64 10.49 -7.34
C GLN A 106 -3.41 11.34 -8.36
N LYS A 107 -2.82 11.66 -9.51
CA LYS A 107 -3.47 12.40 -10.59
C LYS A 107 -3.37 11.65 -11.92
N PRO A 108 -4.45 11.52 -12.71
CA PRO A 108 -5.84 11.82 -12.34
C PRO A 108 -6.42 10.73 -11.40
N PRO A 109 -7.46 11.05 -10.60
CA PRO A 109 -8.09 10.09 -9.67
C PRO A 109 -8.84 8.96 -10.40
N VAL A 110 -9.31 9.22 -11.62
CA VAL A 110 -9.91 8.21 -12.51
C VAL A 110 -9.40 8.46 -13.91
N LEU A 111 -8.89 7.42 -14.57
CA LEU A 111 -8.44 7.46 -15.95
C LEU A 111 -9.09 6.32 -16.74
N THR A 112 -9.75 6.66 -17.84
CA THR A 112 -10.35 5.68 -18.75
C THR A 112 -9.44 5.54 -19.97
N VAL A 113 -9.04 4.30 -20.30
CA VAL A 113 -8.11 4.02 -21.40
C VAL A 113 -8.67 2.91 -22.30
N SER A 114 -8.62 3.12 -23.61
CA SER A 114 -8.99 2.15 -24.63
C SER A 114 -7.93 1.07 -24.82
N LYS A 115 -8.29 -0.08 -25.41
CA LYS A 115 -7.34 -1.18 -25.68
C LYS A 115 -6.16 -0.67 -26.52
N GLY A 116 -4.93 -0.92 -26.08
CA GLY A 116 -3.70 -0.42 -26.71
C GLY A 116 -3.31 1.01 -26.33
N GLY A 117 -4.12 1.71 -25.52
CA GLY A 117 -3.77 3.01 -24.95
C GLY A 117 -2.90 2.88 -23.70
N THR A 118 -2.25 4.00 -23.34
CA THR A 118 -1.38 4.11 -22.16
C THR A 118 -2.05 4.98 -21.10
N ALA A 119 -2.17 4.46 -19.88
CA ALA A 119 -2.62 5.19 -18.70
C ALA A 119 -1.39 5.76 -17.98
N THR A 120 -1.37 7.05 -17.64
CA THR A 120 -0.31 7.65 -16.81
C THR A 120 -0.91 8.15 -15.51
N LEU A 121 -0.33 7.74 -14.38
CA LEU A 121 -0.73 8.20 -13.04
C LEU A 121 0.46 8.92 -12.40
N ASP A 122 0.25 10.15 -11.97
CA ASP A 122 1.23 10.95 -11.24
C ASP A 122 1.02 10.78 -9.74
N CYS A 123 2.09 10.51 -8.99
CA CYS A 123 2.06 10.45 -7.53
C CYS A 123 2.81 11.65 -6.95
N ASN A 124 2.11 12.46 -6.15
CA ASN A 124 2.68 13.55 -5.39
C ASN A 124 2.67 13.18 -3.91
N LEU A 125 3.85 13.15 -3.27
CA LEU A 125 3.99 12.93 -1.84
C LEU A 125 3.96 14.29 -1.14
N GLY A 126 2.90 14.57 -0.37
CA GLY A 126 2.64 15.90 0.21
C GLY A 126 3.63 16.32 1.31
N THR A 127 4.28 15.36 1.96
CA THR A 127 5.31 15.59 2.98
C THR A 127 6.60 14.89 2.55
N VAL A 128 7.68 15.65 2.35
CA VAL A 128 8.99 15.11 1.95
C VAL A 128 9.58 14.31 3.11
N THR A 129 9.25 13.02 3.17
CA THR A 129 10.05 12.04 3.90
C THR A 129 11.15 11.54 2.95
N ASP A 130 12.35 11.26 3.44
CA ASP A 130 13.48 10.66 2.69
C ASP A 130 13.22 9.19 2.26
N SER A 131 11.93 8.83 2.13
CA SER A 131 11.39 7.52 1.82
C SER A 131 10.96 7.47 0.35
N GLY A 132 11.35 6.42 -0.38
CA GLY A 132 10.86 6.18 -1.75
C GLY A 132 9.39 5.73 -1.76
N ALA A 133 8.63 6.19 -2.75
CA ALA A 133 7.25 5.74 -2.98
C ALA A 133 7.22 4.34 -3.62
N ARG A 134 6.17 3.57 -3.35
CA ARG A 134 5.97 2.23 -3.94
C ARG A 134 4.60 2.16 -4.59
N TRP A 135 4.55 1.60 -5.80
CA TRP A 135 3.29 1.42 -6.52
C TRP A 135 2.72 0.04 -6.30
N TYR A 136 1.42 0.03 -6.02
CA TYR A 136 0.63 -1.19 -5.86
C TYR A 136 -0.54 -1.14 -6.83
N LYS A 137 -0.78 -2.26 -7.51
CA LYS A 137 -1.97 -2.46 -8.31
C LYS A 137 -3.03 -3.15 -7.48
N GLN A 138 -4.20 -2.54 -7.37
CA GLN A 138 -5.35 -3.14 -6.70
C GLN A 138 -6.47 -3.41 -7.71
N VAL A 139 -7.10 -4.58 -7.60
CA VAL A 139 -8.32 -4.93 -8.32
C VAL A 139 -9.44 -5.15 -7.30
N PRO A 140 -10.72 -4.89 -7.63
CA PRO A 140 -11.83 -5.13 -6.72
C PRO A 140 -11.80 -6.56 -6.13
N GLY A 141 -11.89 -6.68 -4.81
CA GLY A 141 -11.85 -7.96 -4.08
C GLY A 141 -10.49 -8.66 -4.03
N GLY A 142 -9.44 -8.05 -4.57
CA GLY A 142 -8.07 -8.59 -4.57
C GLY A 142 -7.15 -7.91 -3.56
N VAL A 143 -6.07 -8.61 -3.21
CA VAL A 143 -4.96 -8.00 -2.46
C VAL A 143 -4.12 -7.09 -3.36
N PRO A 144 -3.68 -5.91 -2.89
CA PRO A 144 -2.74 -5.06 -3.62
C PRO A 144 -1.48 -5.83 -4.02
N GLN A 145 -1.12 -5.75 -5.29
CA GLN A 145 0.06 -6.39 -5.86
C GLN A 145 1.16 -5.36 -6.05
N TYR A 146 2.31 -5.57 -5.42
CA TYR A 146 3.48 -4.73 -5.63
C TYR A 146 3.87 -4.73 -7.11
N GLN A 147 4.01 -3.55 -7.68
CA GLN A 147 4.52 -3.40 -9.04
C GLN A 147 6.01 -3.10 -8.97
N LEU A 148 6.37 -1.90 -8.51
CA LEU A 148 7.72 -1.34 -8.67
C LEU A 148 8.02 -0.30 -7.57
N PRO A 149 9.29 -0.16 -7.14
CA PRO A 149 9.74 0.92 -6.26
C PRO A 149 10.08 2.18 -7.08
N VAL A 150 9.78 3.36 -6.55
CA VAL A 150 10.07 4.65 -7.20
C VAL A 150 10.78 5.56 -6.19
N ARG A 151 11.92 6.14 -6.58
CA ARG A 151 12.52 7.23 -5.79
C ARG A 151 11.68 8.48 -5.95
N CYS A 152 11.35 9.16 -4.84
CA CYS A 152 10.46 10.31 -4.86
C CYS A 152 10.93 11.40 -5.85
N CYS A 153 9.95 12.01 -6.50
CA CYS A 153 10.03 13.11 -7.49
C CYS A 153 10.44 12.79 -8.94
N LEU A 154 10.79 11.55 -9.32
CA LEU A 154 11.36 11.30 -10.66
C LEU A 154 10.59 10.36 -11.59
N ALA A 155 9.39 9.88 -11.23
CA ALA A 155 8.73 8.91 -12.10
C ALA A 155 7.21 8.79 -11.96
N SER A 156 6.53 8.80 -13.11
CA SER A 156 5.12 8.46 -13.29
C SER A 156 5.03 7.06 -13.92
N PRO A 157 4.37 6.07 -13.28
CA PRO A 157 4.09 4.80 -13.94
C PRO A 157 3.12 4.99 -15.10
N LYS A 158 3.42 4.24 -16.15
CA LYS A 158 2.65 4.06 -17.36
C LYS A 158 2.11 2.63 -17.36
N GLU A 159 0.80 2.48 -17.28
CA GLU A 159 0.14 1.19 -17.50
C GLU A 159 -0.32 1.08 -18.96
N THR A 160 0.07 0.01 -19.64
CA THR A 160 -0.39 -0.32 -20.99
C THR A 160 -1.27 -1.56 -20.94
N LYS A 161 -2.46 -1.49 -21.55
CA LYS A 161 -3.40 -2.63 -21.59
C LYS A 161 -3.33 -3.32 -22.96
N SER A 162 -2.73 -4.51 -23.00
CA SER A 162 -2.62 -5.34 -24.21
C SER A 162 -3.21 -6.74 -23.95
N ASP A 163 -4.20 -7.16 -24.75
CA ASP A 163 -4.85 -8.49 -24.70
C ASP A 163 -5.14 -9.05 -23.30
N GLY A 164 -5.80 -8.25 -22.45
CA GLY A 164 -6.17 -8.64 -21.09
C GLY A 164 -5.01 -8.65 -20.08
N LYS A 165 -3.78 -8.39 -20.54
CA LYS A 165 -2.58 -8.21 -19.74
C LYS A 165 -2.29 -6.72 -19.58
N SER A 166 -2.08 -6.28 -18.34
CA SER A 166 -1.62 -4.92 -18.01
C SER A 166 -0.11 -4.97 -17.80
N GLU A 167 0.62 -4.09 -18.47
CA GLU A 167 2.07 -3.93 -18.29
C GLU A 167 2.37 -2.56 -17.68
N VAL A 168 3.11 -2.53 -16.58
CA VAL A 168 3.47 -1.30 -15.86
C VAL A 168 4.92 -0.96 -16.16
N SER A 169 5.17 0.19 -16.78
CA SER A 169 6.49 0.74 -17.04
C SER A 169 6.66 2.07 -16.30
N VAL A 170 7.88 2.48 -15.98
CA VAL A 170 8.13 3.72 -15.23
C VAL A 170 9.06 4.59 -16.05
N ASP A 171 8.59 5.79 -16.40
CA ASP A 171 9.38 6.77 -17.13
C ASP A 171 10.24 7.57 -16.13
N ARG A 172 11.55 7.33 -16.12
CA ARG A 172 12.48 8.14 -15.32
C ARG A 172 12.78 9.40 -16.11
N ARG A 173 12.26 10.56 -15.67
CA ARG A 173 12.78 11.83 -16.19
C ARG A 173 14.21 12.00 -15.65
N PHE A 174 15.18 11.98 -16.56
CA PHE A 174 16.58 12.29 -16.28
C PHE A 174 16.79 13.78 -16.08
#